data_AF-A0A3N7D773-F1
#
_entry.id   AF-A0A3N7D773-F1
#
_cell.length_a   1.000
_cell.length_b   1.000
_cell.length_c   1.000
_cell.angle_alpha   90.00
_cell.angle_beta   90.00
_cell.angle_gamma   90.00
#
_symmetry.space_group_name_H-M   'P 1'
#
loop_
_entity.id
_entity.type
_entity.pdbx_description
1 polymer ?
#
loop_
_entity_poly.entity_id
_entity_poly.type
_entity_poly.pdbx_seq_one_letter_code
_entity_poly.pdbx_strand_id
1 'polypeptide(L)'
;MRYTSKELQQLAAFYQNQLLNNTVPFWFPRSIDHEHGGYMFMRDADGSLIDDDKAVWIQGRAAWLLSTLYNTVEAKQEWLDAAKSGIDFLNQHCFDTDGQMFFHVTREGKPIRKRRYYFSETFAVIANAAYAKASGDETAAEKARYLFGKCIEYATQPGLLPAKFTDIRPVKGIGVPMIMMNTAQQLRETIGDPRCDEWISKWIEEIKRDFVKDDIQCVMEQVAPDGSIIDHIDGRTLNPGHAIEGAWFILHEAKYRNNDPELIKLGCKMLDYMWARGWDEEHGGILYFKDVYNKPVQEYWQDMKFWWPQNETIIATLLAYTLTGDEKYAHWHKMVHDYAYDKFHDKEHGEWFGYLHRDGSVAQTAKGNLFKGPFHLPRQEWYCAQLLSNLGY
;
A
#
# COMPACT_ATOMS: atom_id res chain seq x y z
N MET A 1 21.27 -3.92 -18.42
CA MET A 1 22.42 -3.68 -17.52
C MET A 1 22.04 -4.24 -16.17
N ARG A 2 22.75 -5.28 -15.71
CA ARG A 2 22.52 -5.90 -14.39
C ARG A 2 23.11 -5.02 -13.29
N TYR A 3 22.47 -5.03 -12.13
CA TYR A 3 23.11 -4.53 -10.92
C TYR A 3 24.26 -5.45 -10.51
N THR A 4 25.41 -4.85 -10.22
CA THR A 4 26.52 -5.51 -9.53
C THR A 4 26.20 -5.70 -8.04
N SER A 5 26.85 -6.64 -7.37
CA SER A 5 26.69 -6.83 -5.92
C SER A 5 26.98 -5.55 -5.13
N LYS A 6 27.96 -4.75 -5.57
CA LYS A 6 28.30 -3.46 -4.95
C LYS A 6 27.17 -2.44 -5.09
N GLU A 7 26.52 -2.35 -6.25
CA GLU A 7 25.38 -1.44 -6.44
C GLU A 7 24.17 -1.87 -5.61
N LEU A 8 23.92 -3.18 -5.48
CA LEU A 8 22.84 -3.68 -4.62
C LEU A 8 23.10 -3.40 -3.14
N GLN A 9 24.34 -3.55 -2.67
CA GLN A 9 24.74 -3.12 -1.31
C GLN A 9 24.54 -1.62 -1.09
N GLN A 10 24.89 -0.80 -2.08
CA GLN A 10 24.70 0.65 -2.02
C GLN A 10 23.22 1.02 -1.99
N LEU A 11 22.37 0.34 -2.77
CA LEU A 11 20.92 0.53 -2.73
C LEU A 11 20.33 0.13 -1.38
N ALA A 12 20.78 -0.99 -0.79
CA ALA A 12 20.35 -1.40 0.55
C ALA A 12 20.66 -0.33 1.60
N ALA A 13 21.91 0.16 1.61
CA ALA A 13 22.35 1.21 2.51
C ALA A 13 21.61 2.54 2.26
N PHE A 14 21.34 2.87 1.00
CA PHE A 14 20.58 4.05 0.63
C PHE A 14 19.16 4.00 1.21
N TYR A 15 18.40 2.93 0.96
CA TYR A 15 17.03 2.81 1.47
C TYR A 15 16.99 2.78 3.00
N GLN A 16 17.92 2.08 3.65
CA GLN A 16 18.02 2.08 5.11
C GLN A 16 18.30 3.49 5.66
N ASN A 17 19.20 4.23 5.01
CA ASN A 17 19.50 5.60 5.41
C ASN A 17 18.32 6.55 5.20
N GLN A 18 17.63 6.47 4.05
CA GLN A 18 16.43 7.29 3.81
C GLN A 18 15.35 7.00 4.86
N LEU A 19 15.08 5.72 5.12
CA LEU A 19 14.08 5.32 6.11
C LEU A 19 14.37 5.91 7.49
N LEU A 20 15.59 5.70 8.01
CA LEU A 20 15.92 5.95 9.41
C LEU A 20 16.38 7.38 9.69
N ASN A 21 16.94 8.07 8.69
CA ASN A 21 17.52 9.40 8.86
C ASN A 21 16.76 10.50 8.10
N ASN A 22 15.71 10.15 7.33
CA ASN A 22 14.89 11.12 6.60
C ASN A 22 13.39 10.89 6.82
N THR A 23 12.85 9.76 6.37
CA THR A 23 11.40 9.51 6.33
C THR A 23 10.79 9.34 7.71
N VAL A 24 11.29 8.41 8.54
CA VAL A 24 10.73 8.17 9.89
C VAL A 24 10.90 9.38 10.81
N PRO A 25 12.07 10.07 10.86
CA PRO A 25 12.25 11.27 11.68
C PRO A 25 11.36 12.45 11.28
N PHE A 26 10.93 12.55 10.01
CA PHE A 26 9.95 13.56 9.62
C PHE A 26 8.63 13.38 10.38
N TRP A 27 8.19 12.14 10.57
CA TRP A 27 6.91 11.83 11.20
C TRP A 27 6.98 11.74 12.71
N PHE A 28 8.01 11.12 13.27
CA PHE A 28 8.09 10.76 14.69
C PHE A 28 9.29 11.41 15.38
N PRO A 29 9.14 11.89 16.63
CA PRO A 29 7.95 11.78 17.49
C PRO A 29 6.87 12.85 17.22
N ARG A 30 7.13 13.82 16.34
CA ARG A 30 6.30 15.04 16.21
C ARG A 30 4.82 14.81 15.88
N SER A 31 4.48 13.69 15.26
CA SER A 31 3.09 13.37 14.87
C SER A 31 2.31 12.66 15.96
N ILE A 32 2.93 12.26 17.08
CA ILE A 32 2.22 11.61 18.18
C ILE A 32 1.37 12.65 18.91
N ASP A 33 0.08 12.36 19.06
CA ASP A 33 -0.82 13.17 19.87
C ASP A 33 -0.81 12.66 21.31
N HIS A 34 -0.05 13.33 22.17
CA HIS A 34 0.08 12.95 23.57
C HIS A 34 -1.17 13.30 24.42
N GLU A 35 -2.09 14.12 23.88
CA GLU A 35 -3.29 14.56 24.60
C GLU A 35 -4.47 13.62 24.36
N HIS A 36 -4.72 13.26 23.10
CA HIS A 36 -5.86 12.42 22.70
C HIS A 36 -5.48 11.03 22.19
N GLY A 37 -4.19 10.69 22.18
CA GLY A 37 -3.70 9.44 21.60
C GLY A 37 -3.75 9.42 20.07
N GLY A 38 -3.16 8.40 19.47
CA GLY A 38 -2.99 8.31 18.02
C GLY A 38 -2.06 9.39 17.47
N TYR A 39 -2.29 9.81 16.23
CA TYR A 39 -1.37 10.65 15.48
C TYR A 39 -2.04 11.77 14.69
N MET A 40 -1.37 12.91 14.59
CA MET A 40 -1.74 14.07 13.76
C MET A 40 -0.84 14.13 12.53
N PHE A 41 -1.36 13.69 11.39
CA PHE A 41 -0.59 13.49 10.15
C PHE A 41 -0.86 14.49 9.04
N MET A 42 -1.87 15.36 9.14
CA MET A 42 -2.13 16.35 8.09
C MET A 42 -1.12 17.49 8.24
N ARG A 43 0.01 17.38 7.55
CA ARG A 43 1.18 18.25 7.73
C ARG A 43 1.67 18.82 6.42
N ASP A 44 2.19 20.05 6.48
CA ASP A 44 2.80 20.74 5.33
C ASP A 44 4.26 20.32 5.12
N ALA A 45 4.93 20.91 4.14
CA ALA A 45 6.31 20.62 3.76
C ALA A 45 7.29 20.69 4.93
N ASP A 46 7.19 21.74 5.75
CA ASP A 46 8.01 21.96 6.95
C ASP A 46 7.62 21.07 8.15
N GLY A 47 6.52 20.33 8.01
CA GLY A 47 5.94 19.47 9.03
C GLY A 47 5.03 20.20 10.03
N SER A 48 4.72 21.48 9.79
CA SER A 48 3.66 22.19 10.51
C SER A 48 2.31 21.50 10.32
N LEU A 49 1.44 21.61 11.31
CA LEU A 49 0.13 20.97 11.27
C LEU A 49 -0.84 21.81 10.43
N ILE A 50 -1.48 21.18 9.45
CA ILE A 50 -2.51 21.78 8.60
C ILE A 50 -3.90 21.56 9.22
N ASP A 51 -4.13 20.35 9.73
CA ASP A 51 -5.42 19.89 10.26
C ASP A 51 -5.18 18.81 11.33
N ASP A 52 -6.05 18.73 12.33
CA ASP A 52 -5.90 17.84 13.48
C ASP A 52 -6.86 16.64 13.49
N ASP A 53 -7.75 16.53 12.51
CA ASP A 53 -8.57 15.34 12.32
C ASP A 53 -7.72 14.10 11.98
N LYS A 54 -8.26 12.92 12.29
CA LYS A 54 -7.55 11.64 12.22
C LYS A 54 -8.15 10.72 11.17
N ALA A 55 -7.35 10.43 10.14
CA ALA A 55 -7.67 9.43 9.14
C ALA A 55 -7.39 8.02 9.68
N VAL A 56 -8.44 7.22 9.87
CA VAL A 56 -8.38 5.90 10.54
C VAL A 56 -7.44 4.93 9.81
N TRP A 57 -7.42 4.96 8.48
CA TRP A 57 -6.48 4.18 7.67
C TRP A 57 -5.03 4.48 8.06
N ILE A 58 -4.71 5.76 8.18
CA ILE A 58 -3.33 6.20 8.41
C ILE A 58 -2.93 5.92 9.86
N GLN A 59 -3.87 5.94 10.81
CA GLN A 59 -3.61 5.49 12.19
C GLN A 59 -3.16 4.02 12.21
N GLY A 60 -3.90 3.12 11.55
CA GLY A 60 -3.53 1.70 11.45
C GLY A 60 -2.20 1.49 10.73
N ARG A 61 -2.01 2.16 9.60
CA ARG A 61 -0.77 2.10 8.81
C ARG A 61 0.47 2.55 9.59
N ALA A 62 0.36 3.61 10.38
CA ALA A 62 1.45 4.11 11.20
C ALA A 62 1.78 3.19 12.38
N ALA A 63 0.76 2.66 13.07
CA ALA A 63 0.95 1.68 14.14
C ALA A 63 1.61 0.39 13.61
N TRP A 64 1.20 -0.06 12.42
CA TRP A 64 1.87 -1.14 11.69
C TRP A 64 3.32 -0.81 11.38
N LEU A 65 3.62 0.38 10.84
CA LEU A 65 4.98 0.78 10.50
C LEU A 65 5.88 0.74 11.73
N LEU A 66 5.50 1.44 12.81
CA LEU A 66 6.30 1.53 14.02
C LEU A 66 6.54 0.16 14.65
N SER A 67 5.51 -0.70 14.69
CA SER A 67 5.64 -2.08 15.17
C SER A 67 6.54 -2.92 14.26
N THR A 68 6.47 -2.72 12.95
CA THR A 68 7.32 -3.42 11.98
C THR A 68 8.78 -3.00 12.13
N LEU A 69 9.05 -1.71 12.29
CA LEU A 69 10.40 -1.20 12.57
C LEU A 69 10.95 -1.76 13.88
N TYR A 70 10.13 -1.82 14.94
CA TYR A 70 10.48 -2.45 16.20
C TYR A 70 10.90 -3.92 16.00
N ASN A 71 10.08 -4.68 15.26
CA ASN A 71 10.29 -6.11 15.04
C ASN A 71 11.48 -6.46 14.15
N THR A 72 11.87 -5.58 13.23
CA THR A 72 12.76 -5.95 12.10
C THR A 72 13.99 -5.06 11.93
N VAL A 73 14.02 -3.90 12.58
CA VAL A 73 15.15 -2.96 12.51
C VAL A 73 15.83 -2.84 13.86
N GLU A 74 15.10 -2.37 14.87
CA GLU A 74 15.64 -2.17 16.21
C GLU A 74 14.50 -2.09 17.23
N ALA A 75 14.65 -2.77 18.37
CA ALA A 75 13.66 -2.80 19.45
C ALA A 75 13.64 -1.49 20.27
N LYS A 76 13.40 -0.34 19.61
CA LYS A 76 13.31 0.98 20.25
C LYS A 76 12.00 1.13 21.02
N GLN A 77 12.09 1.37 22.32
CA GLN A 77 10.90 1.57 23.17
C GLN A 77 10.00 2.70 22.65
N GLU A 78 10.59 3.78 22.14
CA GLU A 78 9.85 4.91 21.55
C GLU A 78 8.92 4.48 20.41
N TRP A 79 9.34 3.53 19.56
CA TRP A 79 8.49 3.01 18.49
C TRP A 79 7.38 2.13 19.02
N LEU A 80 7.65 1.32 20.05
CA LEU A 80 6.66 0.47 20.68
C LEU A 80 5.57 1.30 21.38
N ASP A 81 5.97 2.31 22.15
CA ASP A 81 5.05 3.22 22.85
C ASP A 81 4.21 4.03 21.84
N ALA A 82 4.85 4.54 20.78
CA ALA A 82 4.16 5.24 19.72
C ALA A 82 3.17 4.32 18.97
N ALA A 83 3.53 3.05 18.71
CA ALA A 83 2.62 2.08 18.12
C ALA A 83 1.43 1.80 19.03
N LYS A 84 1.67 1.63 20.34
CA LYS A 84 0.62 1.44 21.35
C LYS A 84 -0.39 2.58 21.33
N SER A 85 0.07 3.84 21.24
CA SER A 85 -0.82 5.00 21.15
C SER A 85 -1.80 4.90 19.97
N GLY A 86 -1.34 4.43 18.81
CA GLY A 86 -2.20 4.19 17.64
C GLY A 86 -3.18 3.02 17.84
N ILE A 87 -2.70 1.90 18.41
CA ILE A 87 -3.54 0.73 18.72
C ILE A 87 -4.65 1.07 19.70
N ASP A 88 -4.31 1.77 20.78
CA ASP A 88 -5.27 2.20 21.80
C ASP A 88 -6.31 3.15 21.18
N PHE A 89 -5.87 4.14 20.40
CA PHE A 89 -6.77 5.09 19.73
C PHE A 89 -7.75 4.40 18.77
N LEU A 90 -7.25 3.47 17.95
CA LEU A 90 -8.10 2.69 17.04
C LEU A 90 -9.18 1.92 17.79
N ASN A 91 -8.78 1.22 18.87
CA ASN A 91 -9.69 0.38 19.64
C ASN A 91 -10.72 1.19 20.44
N GLN A 92 -10.36 2.39 20.90
CA GLN A 92 -11.24 3.23 21.71
C GLN A 92 -12.21 4.07 20.88
N HIS A 93 -11.80 4.54 19.70
CA HIS A 93 -12.52 5.61 19.00
C HIS A 93 -12.96 5.29 17.57
N CYS A 94 -12.36 4.29 16.93
CA CYS A 94 -12.53 4.14 15.48
C CYS A 94 -13.61 3.14 15.05
N PHE A 95 -14.32 2.53 16.01
CA PHE A 95 -15.41 1.59 15.75
C PHE A 95 -16.77 2.27 15.92
N ASP A 96 -17.68 1.99 15.00
CA ASP A 96 -19.09 2.33 15.09
C ASP A 96 -19.86 1.24 15.86
N THR A 97 -21.09 1.56 16.26
CA THR A 97 -22.01 0.71 17.01
C THR A 97 -22.40 -0.60 16.30
N ASP A 98 -22.24 -0.68 14.97
CA ASP A 98 -22.47 -1.88 14.18
C ASP A 98 -21.21 -2.77 14.00
N GLY A 99 -20.09 -2.37 14.61
CA GLY A 99 -18.82 -3.08 14.56
C GLY A 99 -17.94 -2.78 13.35
N GLN A 100 -18.41 -2.00 12.36
CA GLN A 100 -17.56 -1.47 11.30
C GLN A 100 -16.77 -0.26 11.78
N MET A 101 -15.66 0.03 11.11
CA MET A 101 -14.82 1.17 11.47
C MET A 101 -15.17 2.44 10.69
N PHE A 102 -14.95 3.58 11.34
CA PHE A 102 -14.97 4.87 10.66
C PHE A 102 -13.78 4.99 9.70
N PHE A 103 -13.89 5.93 8.76
CA PHE A 103 -12.77 6.35 7.90
C PHE A 103 -12.07 7.61 8.46
N HIS A 104 -12.83 8.46 9.15
CA HIS A 104 -12.39 9.77 9.60
C HIS A 104 -13.07 10.13 10.92
N VAL A 105 -12.28 10.61 11.87
CA VAL A 105 -12.72 11.05 13.20
C VAL A 105 -12.03 12.35 13.56
N THR A 106 -12.59 13.12 14.51
CA THR A 106 -11.93 14.33 15.04
C THR A 106 -10.65 13.98 15.78
N ARG A 107 -9.87 14.99 16.16
CA ARG A 107 -8.70 14.81 17.02
C ARG A 107 -9.01 13.98 18.28
N GLU A 108 -10.15 14.20 18.94
CA GLU A 108 -10.57 13.47 20.14
C GLU A 108 -11.27 12.13 19.84
N GLY A 109 -11.37 11.73 18.57
CA GLY A 109 -11.97 10.47 18.17
C GLY A 109 -13.49 10.50 17.98
N LYS A 110 -14.10 11.67 17.80
CA LYS A 110 -15.54 11.73 17.47
C LYS A 110 -15.76 11.39 15.99
N PRO A 111 -16.77 10.59 15.63
CA PRO A 111 -16.95 10.14 14.26
C PRO A 111 -17.35 11.26 13.30
N ILE A 112 -16.68 11.34 12.15
CA ILE A 112 -16.99 12.31 11.09
C ILE A 112 -17.51 11.60 9.84
N ARG A 113 -16.80 10.56 9.36
CA ARG A 113 -17.17 9.85 8.13
C ARG A 113 -16.91 8.37 8.24
N LYS A 114 -17.95 7.59 7.94
CA LYS A 114 -17.88 6.15 7.66
C LYS A 114 -17.89 5.91 6.15
N ARG A 115 -17.21 4.87 5.69
CA ARG A 115 -17.27 4.42 4.29
C ARG A 115 -18.10 3.15 4.21
N ARG A 116 -18.67 2.89 3.03
CA ARG A 116 -19.45 1.66 2.75
C ARG A 116 -18.59 0.38 2.67
N TYR A 117 -17.27 0.52 2.75
CA TYR A 117 -16.29 -0.55 2.62
C TYR A 117 -15.45 -0.61 3.89
N TYR A 118 -14.66 -1.68 4.03
CA TYR A 118 -14.03 -2.10 5.29
C TYR A 118 -12.49 -2.04 5.28
N PHE A 119 -11.91 -1.10 4.52
CA PHE A 119 -10.45 -0.98 4.45
C PHE A 119 -9.83 -0.40 5.74
N SER A 120 -10.62 0.27 6.59
CA SER A 120 -10.13 0.69 7.91
C SER A 120 -9.79 -0.53 8.77
N GLU A 121 -10.65 -1.54 8.69
CA GLU A 121 -10.55 -2.82 9.37
C GLU A 121 -9.33 -3.59 8.89
N THR A 122 -9.04 -3.59 7.57
CA THR A 122 -7.82 -4.23 7.05
C THR A 122 -6.55 -3.59 7.60
N PHE A 123 -6.51 -2.25 7.74
CA PHE A 123 -5.36 -1.58 8.35
C PHE A 123 -5.30 -1.80 9.87
N ALA A 124 -6.43 -1.96 10.55
CA ALA A 124 -6.46 -2.35 11.95
C ALA A 124 -5.98 -3.79 12.18
N VAL A 125 -6.27 -4.72 11.27
CA VAL A 125 -5.75 -6.11 11.32
C VAL A 125 -4.23 -6.09 11.31
N ILE A 126 -3.61 -5.47 10.29
CA ILE A 126 -2.14 -5.48 10.18
C ILE A 126 -1.47 -4.73 11.33
N ALA A 127 -2.09 -3.64 11.83
CA ALA A 127 -1.58 -2.89 12.97
C ALA A 127 -1.56 -3.74 14.24
N ASN A 128 -2.68 -4.37 14.59
CA ASN A 128 -2.79 -5.21 15.78
C ASN A 128 -1.87 -6.43 15.68
N ALA A 129 -1.75 -7.04 14.49
CA ALA A 129 -0.89 -8.20 14.28
C ALA A 129 0.60 -7.86 14.43
N ALA A 130 1.06 -6.76 13.83
CA ALA A 130 2.44 -6.30 13.98
C ALA A 130 2.74 -5.88 15.43
N TYR A 131 1.82 -5.17 16.09
CA TYR A 131 1.97 -4.74 17.48
C TYR A 131 1.99 -5.93 18.45
N ALA A 132 1.14 -6.93 18.25
CA ALA A 132 1.13 -8.15 19.06
C ALA A 132 2.48 -8.88 18.98
N LYS A 133 3.07 -8.99 17.78
CA LYS A 133 4.42 -9.55 17.63
C LYS A 133 5.50 -8.73 18.35
N ALA A 134 5.39 -7.39 18.31
CA ALA A 134 6.35 -6.49 18.94
C ALA A 134 6.27 -6.47 20.47
N SER A 135 5.05 -6.54 21.01
CA SER A 135 4.78 -6.38 22.45
C SER A 135 4.58 -7.68 23.22
N GLY A 136 4.19 -8.77 22.54
CA GLY A 136 3.68 -9.99 23.17
C GLY A 136 2.22 -9.87 23.65
N ASP A 137 1.47 -8.83 23.24
CA ASP A 137 0.07 -8.64 23.63
C ASP A 137 -0.87 -9.59 22.87
N GLU A 138 -1.33 -10.65 23.55
CA GLU A 138 -2.27 -11.61 22.97
C GLU A 138 -3.66 -11.01 22.73
N THR A 139 -4.07 -9.96 23.46
CA THR A 139 -5.36 -9.29 23.21
C THR A 139 -5.35 -8.61 21.85
N ALA A 140 -4.23 -7.99 21.47
CA ALA A 140 -4.03 -7.44 20.14
C ALA A 140 -4.02 -8.57 19.08
N ALA A 141 -3.39 -9.71 19.37
CA ALA A 141 -3.38 -10.86 18.46
C ALA A 141 -4.80 -11.41 18.19
N GLU A 142 -5.60 -11.60 19.23
CA GLU A 142 -6.99 -12.02 19.14
C GLU A 142 -7.84 -11.00 18.37
N LYS A 143 -7.65 -9.70 18.64
CA LYS A 143 -8.33 -8.63 17.90
C LYS A 143 -8.01 -8.68 16.40
N ALA A 144 -6.74 -8.87 16.03
CA ALA A 144 -6.34 -8.98 14.63
C ALA A 144 -7.02 -10.17 13.93
N ARG A 145 -6.99 -11.36 14.55
CA ARG A 145 -7.64 -12.57 14.02
C ARG A 145 -9.16 -12.43 13.93
N TYR A 146 -9.78 -11.78 14.92
CA TYR A 146 -11.22 -11.48 14.90
C TYR A 146 -11.58 -10.55 13.74
N LEU A 147 -10.90 -9.41 13.61
CA LEU A 147 -11.15 -8.44 12.54
C LEU A 147 -10.88 -9.03 11.16
N PHE A 148 -9.87 -9.89 11.01
CA PHE A 148 -9.62 -10.60 9.76
C PHE A 148 -10.81 -11.50 9.37
N GLY A 149 -11.42 -12.18 10.34
CA GLY A 149 -12.66 -12.92 10.14
C GLY A 149 -13.80 -12.04 9.65
N LYS A 150 -14.00 -10.85 10.26
CA LYS A 150 -14.99 -9.87 9.80
C LYS A 150 -14.71 -9.38 8.38
N CYS A 151 -13.45 -9.12 8.05
CA CYS A 151 -13.06 -8.72 6.69
C CYS A 151 -13.36 -9.81 5.65
N ILE A 152 -13.17 -11.09 6.00
CA ILE A 152 -13.56 -12.22 5.14
C ILE A 152 -15.08 -12.24 4.94
N GLU A 153 -15.87 -12.08 6.01
CA GLU A 153 -17.33 -12.02 5.92
C GLU A 153 -17.75 -10.87 4.98
N TYR A 154 -17.23 -9.67 5.18
CA TYR A 154 -17.51 -8.51 4.32
C TYR A 154 -17.11 -8.71 2.86
N ALA A 155 -16.02 -9.42 2.60
CA ALA A 155 -15.54 -9.71 1.25
C ALA A 155 -16.40 -10.74 0.51
N THR A 156 -17.05 -11.65 1.23
CA THR A 156 -17.57 -12.91 0.67
C THR A 156 -19.06 -13.11 0.83
N GLN A 157 -19.71 -12.36 1.72
CA GLN A 157 -21.15 -12.44 1.95
C GLN A 157 -21.87 -11.25 1.30
N PRO A 158 -22.57 -11.45 0.17
CA PRO A 158 -23.32 -10.40 -0.50
C PRO A 158 -24.36 -9.76 0.42
N GLY A 159 -24.48 -8.44 0.38
CA GLY A 159 -25.52 -7.70 1.12
C GLY A 159 -25.15 -7.29 2.55
N LEU A 160 -24.00 -7.72 3.09
CA LEU A 160 -23.54 -7.23 4.40
C LEU A 160 -23.16 -5.75 4.38
N LEU A 161 -22.69 -5.25 3.24
CA LEU A 161 -22.27 -3.87 3.06
C LEU A 161 -23.09 -3.18 1.98
N PRO A 162 -23.37 -1.87 2.12
CA PRO A 162 -24.04 -1.10 1.09
C PRO A 162 -23.25 -1.12 -0.23
N ALA A 163 -23.92 -1.47 -1.32
CA ALA A 163 -23.31 -1.48 -2.65
C ALA A 163 -22.88 -0.07 -3.09
N LYS A 164 -21.82 0.02 -3.90
CA LYS A 164 -21.38 1.29 -4.52
C LYS A 164 -22.39 1.80 -5.56
N PHE A 165 -22.94 0.88 -6.33
CA PHE A 165 -23.82 1.12 -7.46
C PHE A 165 -25.12 0.34 -7.28
N THR A 166 -26.16 0.73 -8.02
CA THR A 166 -27.37 -0.07 -8.16
C THR A 166 -27.10 -1.34 -8.97
N ASP A 167 -28.06 -2.24 -9.01
CA ASP A 167 -28.00 -3.55 -9.69
C ASP A 167 -28.06 -3.49 -11.22
N ILE A 168 -28.30 -2.31 -11.80
CA ILE A 168 -28.40 -2.13 -13.27
C ILE A 168 -27.06 -2.40 -13.99
N ARG A 169 -25.94 -2.14 -13.32
CA ARG A 169 -24.59 -2.42 -13.85
C ARG A 169 -23.72 -2.95 -12.72
N PRO A 170 -23.84 -4.26 -12.39
CA PRO A 170 -23.07 -4.84 -11.31
C PRO A 170 -21.58 -4.82 -11.66
N VAL A 171 -20.74 -4.50 -10.67
CA VAL A 171 -19.28 -4.46 -10.84
C VAL A 171 -18.61 -5.09 -9.63
N LYS A 172 -17.42 -5.64 -9.85
CA LYS A 172 -16.46 -5.95 -8.79
C LYS A 172 -15.11 -5.32 -9.11
N GLY A 173 -14.36 -4.96 -8.08
CA GLY A 173 -13.09 -4.24 -8.21
C GLY A 173 -11.92 -5.04 -7.66
N ILE A 174 -10.75 -4.87 -8.28
CA ILE A 174 -9.51 -5.59 -7.92
C ILE A 174 -9.01 -5.25 -6.51
N GLY A 175 -9.40 -4.08 -5.98
CA GLY A 175 -8.96 -3.61 -4.67
C GLY A 175 -9.32 -4.55 -3.53
N VAL A 176 -10.46 -5.27 -3.60
CA VAL A 176 -10.87 -6.23 -2.55
C VAL A 176 -9.92 -7.43 -2.48
N PRO A 177 -9.72 -8.22 -3.56
CA PRO A 177 -8.78 -9.34 -3.49
C PRO A 177 -7.34 -8.88 -3.19
N MET A 178 -6.93 -7.70 -3.67
CA MET A 178 -5.60 -7.17 -3.37
C MET A 178 -5.38 -6.83 -1.89
N ILE A 179 -6.25 -6.01 -1.29
CA ILE A 179 -6.05 -5.60 0.11
C ILE A 179 -6.19 -6.78 1.07
N MET A 180 -7.10 -7.71 0.75
CA MET A 180 -7.31 -8.89 1.56
C MET A 180 -6.13 -9.87 1.48
N MET A 181 -5.54 -10.04 0.29
CA MET A 181 -4.29 -10.79 0.13
C MET A 181 -3.17 -10.19 0.98
N ASN A 182 -2.94 -8.87 0.89
CA ASN A 182 -1.91 -8.22 1.69
C ASN A 182 -2.18 -8.34 3.20
N THR A 183 -3.44 -8.16 3.62
CA THR A 183 -3.83 -8.30 5.02
C THR A 183 -3.54 -9.71 5.56
N ALA A 184 -3.88 -10.73 4.78
CA ALA A 184 -3.60 -12.13 5.14
C ALA A 184 -2.11 -12.44 5.18
N GLN A 185 -1.32 -11.93 4.23
CA GLN A 185 0.15 -12.05 4.23
C GLN A 185 0.75 -11.45 5.50
N GLN A 186 0.37 -10.22 5.84
CA GLN A 186 0.84 -9.53 7.05
C GLN A 186 0.45 -10.25 8.34
N LEU A 187 -0.79 -10.74 8.43
CA LEU A 187 -1.26 -11.51 9.59
C LEU A 187 -0.48 -12.83 9.74
N ARG A 188 -0.27 -13.55 8.62
CA ARG A 188 0.46 -14.82 8.59
C ARG A 188 1.91 -14.65 9.03
N GLU A 189 2.61 -13.63 8.53
CA GLU A 189 4.03 -13.38 8.78
C GLU A 189 4.33 -12.82 10.19
N THR A 190 3.29 -12.30 10.86
CA THR A 190 3.42 -11.74 12.19
C THR A 190 3.05 -12.76 13.27
N ILE A 191 1.77 -13.09 13.39
CA ILE A 191 1.21 -13.89 14.49
C ILE A 191 0.58 -15.20 14.04
N GLY A 192 0.52 -15.45 12.72
CA GLY A 192 -0.08 -16.64 12.13
C GLY A 192 -1.61 -16.67 12.21
N ASP A 193 -2.23 -17.21 11.17
CA ASP A 193 -3.64 -17.60 11.15
C ASP A 193 -3.85 -18.70 10.10
N PRO A 194 -4.48 -19.84 10.47
CA PRO A 194 -4.63 -20.98 9.55
C PRO A 194 -5.51 -20.68 8.32
N ARG A 195 -6.31 -19.60 8.35
CA ARG A 195 -7.17 -19.20 7.24
C ARG A 195 -6.40 -18.49 6.11
N CYS A 196 -5.20 -17.96 6.39
CA CYS A 196 -4.51 -17.07 5.45
C CYS A 196 -4.19 -17.71 4.11
N ASP A 197 -3.56 -18.90 4.09
CA ASP A 197 -3.05 -19.50 2.83
C ASP A 197 -4.17 -19.88 1.86
N GLU A 198 -5.30 -20.38 2.40
CA GLU A 198 -6.49 -20.70 1.60
C GLU A 198 -7.03 -19.43 0.94
N TRP A 199 -7.22 -18.36 1.72
CA TRP A 199 -7.81 -17.13 1.20
C TRP A 199 -6.87 -16.37 0.26
N ILE A 200 -5.57 -16.32 0.54
CA ILE A 200 -4.57 -15.76 -0.39
C ILE A 200 -4.67 -16.47 -1.74
N SER A 201 -4.75 -17.80 -1.74
CA SER A 201 -4.88 -18.57 -2.99
C SER A 201 -6.18 -18.24 -3.74
N LYS A 202 -7.31 -18.09 -3.03
CA LYS A 202 -8.59 -17.69 -3.64
C LYS A 202 -8.54 -16.32 -4.30
N TRP A 203 -7.94 -15.33 -3.64
CA TRP A 203 -7.85 -13.96 -4.18
C TRP A 203 -6.86 -13.87 -5.35
N ILE A 204 -5.75 -14.61 -5.32
CA ILE A 204 -4.83 -14.71 -6.48
C ILE A 204 -5.55 -15.31 -7.69
N GLU A 205 -6.30 -16.41 -7.49
CA GLU A 205 -7.06 -17.03 -8.59
C GLU A 205 -8.17 -16.12 -9.11
N GLU A 206 -8.83 -15.33 -8.25
CA GLU A 206 -9.78 -14.29 -8.69
C GLU A 206 -9.09 -13.21 -9.54
N ILE A 207 -7.96 -12.66 -9.07
CA ILE A 207 -7.17 -11.66 -9.81
C ILE A 207 -6.80 -12.21 -11.20
N LYS A 208 -6.22 -13.41 -11.24
CA LYS A 208 -5.78 -14.07 -12.47
C LYS A 208 -6.92 -14.32 -13.44
N ARG A 209 -8.05 -14.84 -12.97
CA ARG A 209 -9.20 -15.19 -13.82
C ARG A 209 -9.95 -13.97 -14.32
N ASP A 210 -10.23 -13.03 -13.43
CA ASP A 210 -11.23 -12.00 -13.69
C ASP A 210 -10.62 -10.66 -14.10
N PHE A 211 -9.44 -10.31 -13.61
CA PHE A 211 -8.88 -8.96 -13.78
C PHE A 211 -7.71 -8.91 -14.77
N VAL A 212 -6.95 -10.00 -14.94
CA VAL A 212 -5.88 -10.08 -15.94
C VAL A 212 -6.46 -10.48 -17.31
N LYS A 213 -6.22 -9.65 -18.33
CA LYS A 213 -6.71 -9.80 -19.71
C LYS A 213 -5.54 -9.95 -20.66
N ASP A 214 -5.20 -11.19 -21.00
CA ASP A 214 -4.03 -11.53 -21.82
C ASP A 214 -4.16 -11.06 -23.27
N ASP A 215 -5.37 -11.09 -23.83
CA ASP A 215 -5.69 -10.68 -25.21
C ASP A 215 -5.40 -9.20 -25.46
N ILE A 216 -5.65 -8.36 -24.47
CA ILE A 216 -5.33 -6.93 -24.51
C ILE A 216 -4.12 -6.57 -23.65
N GLN A 217 -3.44 -7.54 -23.04
CA GLN A 217 -2.32 -7.33 -22.11
C GLN A 217 -2.63 -6.31 -20.99
N CYS A 218 -3.76 -6.43 -20.29
CA CYS A 218 -4.22 -5.43 -19.31
C CYS A 218 -4.55 -6.04 -17.96
N VAL A 219 -4.40 -5.27 -16.88
CA VAL A 219 -4.97 -5.58 -15.56
C VAL A 219 -6.06 -4.58 -15.27
N MET A 220 -7.29 -5.05 -15.13
CA MET A 220 -8.48 -4.23 -14.96
C MET A 220 -8.65 -3.77 -13.51
N GLU A 221 -9.07 -2.51 -13.29
CA GLU A 221 -9.50 -2.05 -11.96
C GLU A 221 -10.86 -2.61 -11.56
N GLN A 222 -11.77 -2.69 -12.54
CA GLN A 222 -13.15 -3.13 -12.35
C GLN A 222 -13.59 -3.98 -13.54
N VAL A 223 -14.39 -4.99 -13.25
CA VAL A 223 -14.99 -5.91 -14.24
C VAL A 223 -16.41 -6.24 -13.83
N ALA A 224 -17.19 -6.81 -14.76
CA ALA A 224 -18.46 -7.43 -14.43
C ALA A 224 -18.26 -8.63 -13.49
N PRO A 225 -19.31 -9.12 -12.79
CA PRO A 225 -19.18 -10.25 -11.87
C PRO A 225 -18.57 -11.52 -12.49
N ASP A 226 -18.78 -11.74 -13.80
CA ASP A 226 -18.23 -12.85 -14.58
C ASP A 226 -16.81 -12.60 -15.12
N GLY A 227 -16.22 -11.44 -14.80
CA GLY A 227 -14.89 -11.03 -15.25
C GLY A 227 -14.86 -10.35 -16.61
N SER A 228 -15.99 -10.17 -17.30
CA SER A 228 -16.01 -9.48 -18.59
C SER A 228 -15.72 -7.98 -18.45
N ILE A 229 -15.12 -7.38 -19.50
CA ILE A 229 -14.85 -5.94 -19.55
C ILE A 229 -16.17 -5.19 -19.69
N ILE A 230 -16.38 -4.20 -18.83
CA ILE A 230 -17.49 -3.28 -18.93
C ILE A 230 -17.06 -2.12 -19.83
N ASP A 231 -17.56 -2.05 -21.06
CA ASP A 231 -17.28 -0.94 -21.98
C ASP A 231 -18.07 0.33 -21.61
N HIS A 232 -17.73 0.88 -20.45
CA HIS A 232 -18.19 2.15 -19.92
C HIS A 232 -16.98 2.90 -19.37
N ILE A 233 -17.01 4.23 -19.38
CA ILE A 233 -15.85 5.03 -18.95
C ILE A 233 -15.31 4.61 -17.57
N ASP A 234 -16.17 4.40 -16.57
CA ASP A 234 -15.74 3.93 -15.24
C ASP A 234 -15.17 2.50 -15.24
N GLY A 235 -15.67 1.64 -16.13
CA GLY A 235 -15.22 0.25 -16.27
C GLY A 235 -13.93 0.11 -17.07
N ARG A 236 -13.60 1.13 -17.88
CA ARG A 236 -12.35 1.23 -18.63
C ARG A 236 -11.27 2.04 -17.91
N THR A 237 -11.59 2.77 -16.85
CA THR A 237 -10.58 3.46 -16.04
C THR A 237 -9.66 2.43 -15.39
N LEU A 238 -8.36 2.60 -15.60
CA LEU A 238 -7.26 1.81 -15.06
C LEU A 238 -6.44 2.66 -14.11
N ASN A 239 -5.90 2.05 -13.06
CA ASN A 239 -4.87 2.64 -12.20
C ASN A 239 -3.59 1.80 -12.31
N PRO A 240 -2.60 2.22 -13.11
CA PRO A 240 -1.37 1.45 -13.29
C PRO A 240 -0.63 1.17 -11.97
N GLY A 241 -0.55 2.16 -11.07
CA GLY A 241 0.08 2.00 -9.77
C GLY A 241 -0.56 0.91 -8.91
N HIS A 242 -1.88 0.84 -8.92
CA HIS A 242 -2.64 -0.15 -8.14
C HIS A 242 -2.40 -1.57 -8.67
N ALA A 243 -2.50 -1.76 -9.98
CA ALA A 243 -2.21 -3.08 -10.56
C ALA A 243 -0.74 -3.51 -10.38
N ILE A 244 0.21 -2.57 -10.38
CA ILE A 244 1.62 -2.82 -10.05
C ILE A 244 1.79 -3.17 -8.56
N GLU A 245 1.03 -2.56 -7.66
CA GLU A 245 0.96 -2.96 -6.24
C GLU A 245 0.49 -4.43 -6.11
N GLY A 246 -0.58 -4.77 -6.81
CA GLY A 246 -1.11 -6.14 -6.85
C GLY A 246 -0.09 -7.13 -7.41
N ALA A 247 0.68 -6.73 -8.42
CA ALA A 247 1.74 -7.54 -9.01
C ALA A 247 2.80 -7.93 -7.97
N TRP A 248 3.30 -6.98 -7.17
CA TRP A 248 4.33 -7.30 -6.19
C TRP A 248 3.80 -8.04 -4.96
N PHE A 249 2.52 -7.89 -4.58
CA PHE A 249 1.91 -8.78 -3.58
C PHE A 249 1.92 -10.24 -4.03
N ILE A 250 1.69 -10.51 -5.32
CA ILE A 250 1.78 -11.87 -5.89
C ILE A 250 3.23 -12.34 -5.94
N LEU A 251 4.18 -11.50 -6.34
CA LEU A 251 5.61 -11.83 -6.31
C LEU A 251 6.11 -12.12 -4.89
N HIS A 252 5.59 -11.38 -3.91
CA HIS A 252 5.91 -11.60 -2.50
C HIS A 252 5.38 -12.95 -2.01
N GLU A 253 4.16 -13.33 -2.41
CA GLU A 253 3.64 -14.68 -2.17
C GLU A 253 4.50 -15.74 -2.88
N ALA A 254 4.94 -15.48 -4.10
CA ALA A 254 5.81 -16.39 -4.84
C ALA A 254 7.11 -16.66 -4.07
N LYS A 255 7.74 -15.60 -3.56
CA LYS A 255 8.93 -15.69 -2.70
C LYS A 255 8.66 -16.52 -1.45
N TYR A 256 7.51 -16.30 -0.78
CA TYR A 256 7.11 -17.08 0.40
C TYR A 256 6.94 -18.57 0.08
N ARG A 257 6.34 -18.89 -1.07
CA ARG A 257 6.13 -20.27 -1.56
C ARG A 257 7.36 -20.85 -2.27
N ASN A 258 8.56 -20.54 -1.75
CA ASN A 258 9.82 -21.06 -2.26
C ASN A 258 10.04 -20.76 -3.76
N ASN A 259 9.84 -19.49 -4.15
CA ASN A 259 9.96 -18.99 -5.52
C ASN A 259 9.05 -19.75 -6.52
N ASP A 260 7.75 -19.85 -6.20
CA ASP A 260 6.76 -20.50 -7.05
C ASP A 260 6.78 -19.89 -8.47
N PRO A 261 7.08 -20.68 -9.53
CA PRO A 261 7.29 -20.15 -10.87
C PRO A 261 6.00 -19.61 -11.52
N GLU A 262 4.83 -20.15 -11.19
CA GLU A 262 3.57 -19.68 -11.75
C GLU A 262 3.15 -18.35 -11.13
N LEU A 263 3.40 -18.16 -9.83
CA LEU A 263 3.19 -16.88 -9.16
C LEU A 263 4.20 -15.82 -9.64
N ILE A 264 5.47 -16.17 -9.82
CA ILE A 264 6.48 -15.28 -10.42
C ILE A 264 5.99 -14.82 -11.80
N LYS A 265 5.58 -15.76 -12.65
CA LYS A 265 5.08 -15.47 -14.00
C LYS A 265 3.86 -14.55 -13.98
N LEU A 266 2.90 -14.78 -13.07
CA LEU A 266 1.71 -13.95 -12.94
C LEU A 266 2.06 -12.52 -12.49
N GLY A 267 2.87 -12.38 -11.44
CA GLY A 267 3.28 -11.08 -10.93
C GLY A 267 4.09 -10.28 -11.96
N CYS A 268 5.08 -10.92 -12.60
CA CYS A 268 5.85 -10.30 -13.70
C CYS A 268 4.97 -9.88 -14.87
N LYS A 269 3.98 -10.70 -15.26
CA LYS A 269 3.03 -10.37 -16.31
C LYS A 269 2.20 -9.12 -15.97
N MET A 270 1.65 -9.05 -14.77
CA MET A 270 0.88 -7.88 -14.32
C MET A 270 1.74 -6.61 -14.31
N LEU A 271 2.97 -6.71 -13.83
CA LEU A 271 3.94 -5.62 -13.87
C LEU A 271 4.22 -5.16 -15.30
N ASP A 272 4.52 -6.08 -16.22
CA ASP A 272 4.83 -5.77 -17.62
C ASP A 272 3.65 -5.06 -18.33
N TYR A 273 2.44 -5.58 -18.15
CA TYR A 273 1.21 -5.05 -18.76
C TYR A 273 0.94 -3.61 -18.34
N MET A 274 1.21 -3.30 -17.07
CA MET A 274 0.85 -2.03 -16.47
C MET A 274 2.00 -1.03 -16.50
N TRP A 275 3.25 -1.48 -16.54
CA TRP A 275 4.40 -0.64 -16.89
C TRP A 275 4.20 -0.04 -18.28
N ALA A 276 3.89 -0.86 -19.28
CA ALA A 276 3.71 -0.43 -20.67
C ALA A 276 2.58 0.61 -20.85
N ARG A 277 1.63 0.68 -19.92
CA ARG A 277 0.52 1.64 -19.94
C ARG A 277 0.76 2.86 -19.06
N GLY A 278 1.42 2.64 -17.94
CA GLY A 278 1.51 3.58 -16.85
C GLY A 278 2.73 4.48 -16.92
N TRP A 279 3.86 3.98 -17.42
CA TRP A 279 5.07 4.78 -17.56
C TRP A 279 4.87 5.89 -18.60
N ASP A 280 5.17 7.13 -18.23
CA ASP A 280 5.12 8.27 -19.13
C ASP A 280 6.47 8.45 -19.83
N GLU A 281 6.51 8.13 -21.12
CA GLU A 281 7.73 8.24 -21.93
C GLU A 281 8.19 9.69 -22.13
N GLU A 282 7.34 10.68 -21.90
CA GLU A 282 7.67 12.11 -22.10
C GLU A 282 8.31 12.73 -20.86
N HIS A 283 7.70 12.53 -19.69
CA HIS A 283 8.13 13.17 -18.44
C HIS A 283 8.66 12.20 -17.38
N GLY A 284 8.62 10.89 -17.63
CA GLY A 284 8.92 9.86 -16.65
C GLY A 284 7.81 9.69 -15.60
N GLY A 285 7.93 8.64 -14.79
CA GLY A 285 7.00 8.36 -13.70
C GLY A 285 5.67 7.75 -14.14
N ILE A 286 5.07 7.00 -13.23
CA ILE A 286 3.78 6.33 -13.44
C ILE A 286 2.64 7.35 -13.40
N LEU A 287 1.85 7.40 -14.47
CA LEU A 287 0.60 8.15 -14.57
C LEU A 287 -0.45 7.57 -13.63
N TYR A 288 -1.32 8.42 -13.10
CA TYR A 288 -2.27 7.99 -12.08
C TYR A 288 -3.44 7.17 -12.64
N PHE A 289 -4.03 7.62 -13.74
CA PHE A 289 -5.12 6.92 -14.42
C PHE A 289 -4.92 6.84 -15.93
N LYS A 290 -5.42 5.75 -16.51
CA LYS A 290 -5.44 5.47 -17.96
C LYS A 290 -6.78 4.87 -18.36
N ASP A 291 -7.12 4.91 -19.63
CA ASP A 291 -8.26 4.16 -20.19
C ASP A 291 -7.73 2.92 -20.93
N VAL A 292 -8.48 1.81 -20.88
CA VAL A 292 -8.16 0.55 -21.58
C VAL A 292 -7.84 0.76 -23.07
N TYR A 293 -8.56 1.66 -23.75
CA TYR A 293 -8.46 1.91 -25.19
C TYR A 293 -7.87 3.30 -25.49
N ASN A 294 -7.10 3.88 -24.56
CA ASN A 294 -6.49 5.21 -24.67
C ASN A 294 -7.48 6.37 -24.94
N LYS A 295 -8.72 6.26 -24.43
CA LYS A 295 -9.68 7.36 -24.40
C LYS A 295 -9.47 8.25 -23.16
N PRO A 296 -10.09 9.44 -23.10
CA PRO A 296 -10.14 10.23 -21.87
C PRO A 296 -10.85 9.47 -20.73
N VAL A 297 -10.34 9.59 -19.50
CA VAL A 297 -10.98 9.13 -18.27
C VAL A 297 -11.75 10.27 -17.59
N GLN A 298 -12.57 9.99 -16.57
CA GLN A 298 -13.33 11.04 -15.86
C GLN A 298 -12.47 11.83 -14.87
N GLU A 299 -11.44 11.22 -14.33
CA GLU A 299 -10.58 11.78 -13.32
C GLU A 299 -9.70 12.86 -13.94
N TYR A 300 -10.05 14.14 -13.76
CA TYR A 300 -9.33 15.29 -14.38
C TYR A 300 -7.88 15.50 -13.92
N TRP A 301 -7.40 14.66 -13.00
CA TRP A 301 -6.04 14.60 -12.49
C TRP A 301 -5.32 13.31 -12.94
N GLN A 302 -5.80 12.68 -14.03
CA GLN A 302 -5.36 11.37 -14.54
C GLN A 302 -3.86 11.27 -14.80
N ASP A 303 -3.22 12.36 -15.21
CA ASP A 303 -1.83 12.39 -15.63
C ASP A 303 -0.87 12.91 -14.55
N MET A 304 -1.42 13.30 -13.39
CA MET A 304 -0.62 13.66 -12.23
C MET A 304 0.25 12.49 -11.78
N LYS A 305 1.35 12.84 -11.12
CA LYS A 305 2.30 11.88 -10.56
C LYS A 305 2.08 11.83 -9.06
N PHE A 306 1.44 10.77 -8.61
CA PHE A 306 1.25 10.51 -7.19
C PHE A 306 2.48 9.79 -6.65
N TRP A 307 2.78 9.97 -5.35
CA TRP A 307 3.94 9.35 -4.71
C TRP A 307 3.83 7.83 -4.66
N TRP A 308 2.68 7.32 -4.23
CA TRP A 308 2.51 5.90 -3.92
C TRP A 308 2.66 4.99 -5.15
N PRO A 309 2.15 5.30 -6.36
CA PRO A 309 2.41 4.46 -7.55
C PRO A 309 3.90 4.30 -7.82
N GLN A 310 4.72 5.32 -7.54
CA GLN A 310 6.16 5.21 -7.73
C GLN A 310 6.77 4.30 -6.67
N ASN A 311 6.37 4.43 -5.40
CA ASN A 311 6.82 3.54 -4.33
C ASN A 311 6.52 2.08 -4.65
N GLU A 312 5.29 1.77 -5.09
CA GLU A 312 4.91 0.39 -5.42
C GLU A 312 5.66 -0.14 -6.64
N THR A 313 5.96 0.72 -7.61
CA THR A 313 6.72 0.34 -8.80
C THR A 313 8.19 0.08 -8.47
N ILE A 314 8.79 0.85 -7.54
CA ILE A 314 10.13 0.57 -7.01
C ILE A 314 10.16 -0.83 -6.36
N ILE A 315 9.19 -1.15 -5.49
CA ILE A 315 9.11 -2.47 -4.86
C ILE A 315 8.96 -3.56 -5.93
N ALA A 316 8.00 -3.41 -6.83
CA ALA A 316 7.65 -4.41 -7.83
C ALA A 316 8.82 -4.74 -8.76
N THR A 317 9.48 -3.71 -9.30
CA THR A 317 10.60 -3.88 -10.22
C THR A 317 11.83 -4.47 -9.52
N LEU A 318 12.13 -4.05 -8.29
CA LEU A 318 13.24 -4.64 -7.53
C LEU A 318 12.97 -6.10 -7.17
N LEU A 319 11.77 -6.42 -6.70
CA LEU A 319 11.38 -7.78 -6.34
C LEU A 319 11.34 -8.70 -7.56
N ALA A 320 10.80 -8.24 -8.69
CA ALA A 320 10.83 -9.00 -9.94
C ALA A 320 12.27 -9.29 -10.39
N TYR A 321 13.18 -8.30 -10.29
CA TYR A 321 14.59 -8.51 -10.61
C TYR A 321 15.24 -9.56 -9.70
N THR A 322 15.04 -9.49 -8.38
CA THR A 322 15.68 -10.44 -7.45
C THR A 322 15.15 -11.87 -7.57
N LEU A 323 13.90 -12.04 -8.01
CA LEU A 323 13.30 -13.37 -8.25
C LEU A 323 13.68 -13.97 -9.61
N THR A 324 13.93 -13.16 -10.63
CA THR A 324 14.09 -13.63 -12.01
C THR A 324 15.50 -13.47 -12.58
N GLY A 325 16.27 -12.49 -12.11
CA GLY A 325 17.52 -12.05 -12.71
C GLY A 325 17.37 -11.35 -14.08
N ASP A 326 16.15 -11.04 -14.52
CA ASP A 326 15.91 -10.37 -15.82
C ASP A 326 16.33 -8.90 -15.75
N GLU A 327 17.24 -8.51 -16.66
CA GLU A 327 17.82 -7.17 -16.71
C GLU A 327 16.81 -6.07 -17.01
N LYS A 328 15.68 -6.40 -17.63
CA LYS A 328 14.58 -5.46 -17.88
C LYS A 328 14.08 -4.86 -16.57
N TYR A 329 13.90 -5.69 -15.54
CA TYR A 329 13.42 -5.23 -14.23
C TYR A 329 14.46 -4.41 -13.49
N ALA A 330 15.75 -4.72 -13.61
CA ALA A 330 16.82 -3.87 -13.09
C ALA A 330 16.82 -2.48 -13.76
N HIS A 331 16.63 -2.45 -15.07
CA HIS A 331 16.54 -1.20 -15.82
C HIS A 331 15.32 -0.36 -15.42
N TRP A 332 14.14 -0.97 -15.36
CA TRP A 332 12.91 -0.31 -14.92
C TRP A 332 13.00 0.18 -13.47
N HIS A 333 13.57 -0.62 -12.57
CA HIS A 333 13.85 -0.19 -11.20
C HIS A 333 14.71 1.07 -11.18
N LYS A 334 15.82 1.10 -11.93
CA LYS A 334 16.67 2.30 -12.03
C LYS A 334 15.90 3.52 -12.53
N MET A 335 15.07 3.36 -13.56
CA MET A 335 14.27 4.45 -14.12
C MET A 335 13.30 5.04 -13.08
N VAL A 336 12.51 4.20 -12.41
CA VAL A 336 11.52 4.69 -11.44
C VAL A 336 12.17 5.18 -10.15
N HIS A 337 13.24 4.53 -9.67
CA HIS A 337 14.01 4.96 -8.52
C HIS A 337 14.61 6.35 -8.75
N ASP A 338 15.37 6.53 -9.83
CA ASP A 338 16.07 7.78 -10.12
C ASP A 338 15.07 8.92 -10.34
N TYR A 339 13.96 8.65 -11.05
CA TYR A 339 12.87 9.61 -11.21
C TYR A 339 12.23 10.01 -9.88
N ALA A 340 11.83 9.02 -9.06
CA ALA A 340 11.04 9.30 -7.86
C ALA A 340 11.84 10.06 -6.79
N TYR A 341 13.10 9.67 -6.57
CA TYR A 341 13.99 10.37 -5.64
C TYR A 341 14.52 11.72 -6.17
N ASP A 342 14.44 11.98 -7.48
CA ASP A 342 14.67 13.33 -8.02
C ASP A 342 13.47 14.24 -7.84
N LYS A 343 12.25 13.74 -8.12
CA LYS A 343 11.04 14.57 -8.22
C LYS A 343 10.23 14.69 -6.94
N PHE A 344 10.13 13.64 -6.14
CA PHE A 344 9.27 13.64 -4.96
C PHE A 344 10.04 13.97 -3.68
N HIS A 345 11.32 13.58 -3.58
CA HIS A 345 12.11 13.76 -2.36
C HIS A 345 12.32 15.23 -2.02
N ASP A 346 11.79 15.65 -0.88
CA ASP A 346 12.06 16.96 -0.31
C ASP A 346 13.39 16.91 0.45
N LYS A 347 14.44 17.41 -0.19
CA LYS A 347 15.79 17.47 0.37
C LYS A 347 15.96 18.53 1.46
N GLU A 348 15.01 19.46 1.58
CA GLU A 348 15.05 20.53 2.58
C GLU A 348 14.44 20.07 3.91
N HIS A 349 13.22 19.52 3.87
CA HIS A 349 12.49 19.14 5.09
C HIS A 349 12.40 17.65 5.35
N GLY A 350 12.81 16.81 4.39
CA GLY A 350 12.65 15.36 4.43
C GLY A 350 11.25 14.89 4.02
N GLU A 351 11.08 13.57 3.92
CA GLU A 351 9.95 12.91 3.27
C GLU A 351 9.84 13.29 1.77
N TRP A 352 8.82 12.76 1.13
CA TRP A 352 8.39 13.06 -0.21
C TRP A 352 7.15 13.97 -0.22
N PHE A 353 7.09 14.86 -1.22
CA PHE A 353 5.81 15.42 -1.65
C PHE A 353 4.85 14.30 -2.08
N GLY A 354 3.55 14.54 -1.95
CA GLY A 354 2.55 13.56 -2.37
C GLY A 354 2.19 13.63 -3.86
N TYR A 355 2.19 14.83 -4.43
CA TYR A 355 1.42 15.11 -5.64
C TYR A 355 2.19 16.08 -6.53
N LEU A 356 2.50 15.63 -7.73
CA LEU A 356 3.15 16.42 -8.77
C LEU A 356 2.23 16.55 -9.98
N HIS A 357 2.40 17.63 -10.73
CA HIS A 357 1.87 17.75 -12.07
C HIS A 357 2.55 16.73 -13.00
N ARG A 358 2.01 16.55 -14.21
CA ARG A 358 2.54 15.57 -15.18
C ARG A 358 4.02 15.80 -15.50
N ASP A 359 4.46 17.06 -15.55
CA ASP A 359 5.85 17.46 -15.81
C ASP A 359 6.80 17.23 -14.63
N GLY A 360 6.30 16.76 -13.48
CA GLY A 360 7.07 16.51 -12.28
C GLY A 360 7.25 17.73 -11.37
N SER A 361 6.63 18.88 -11.67
CA SER A 361 6.59 20.02 -10.74
C SER A 361 5.63 19.75 -9.57
N VAL A 362 5.96 20.29 -8.38
CA VAL A 362 5.14 20.10 -7.17
C VAL A 362 3.77 20.75 -7.34
N ALA A 363 2.70 19.96 -7.22
CA ALA A 363 1.34 20.47 -7.35
C ALA A 363 0.81 21.04 -6.03
N GLN A 364 1.20 20.43 -4.90
CA GLN A 364 0.86 20.90 -3.57
C GLN A 364 1.84 20.34 -2.52
N THR A 365 2.04 21.08 -1.43
CA THR A 365 3.17 20.88 -0.50
C THR A 365 2.88 19.92 0.65
N ALA A 366 1.62 19.54 0.89
CA ALA A 366 1.26 18.71 2.02
C ALA A 366 1.96 17.34 1.97
N LYS A 367 2.68 17.05 3.06
CA LYS A 367 3.36 15.77 3.30
C LYS A 367 2.39 14.71 3.82
N GLY A 368 1.29 15.12 4.44
CA GLY A 368 0.21 14.21 4.82
C GLY A 368 -1.17 14.84 4.74
N ASN A 369 -2.17 13.98 4.57
CA ASN A 369 -3.59 14.33 4.52
C ASN A 369 -4.43 13.08 4.82
N LEU A 370 -5.72 13.08 4.48
CA LEU A 370 -6.59 11.93 4.71
C LEU A 370 -6.18 10.62 4.00
N PHE A 371 -5.28 10.70 3.00
CA PHE A 371 -4.86 9.57 2.17
C PHE A 371 -3.34 9.33 2.21
N LYS A 372 -2.53 10.36 2.50
CA LYS A 372 -1.07 10.27 2.64
C LYS A 372 -0.65 10.36 4.11
N GLY A 373 0.23 9.45 4.50
CA GLY A 373 0.95 9.47 5.76
C GLY A 373 2.08 8.42 5.73
N PRO A 374 2.70 8.08 6.87
CA PRO A 374 3.85 7.19 6.94
C PRO A 374 3.46 5.73 6.66
N PHE A 375 3.29 5.40 5.38
CA PHE A 375 3.00 4.03 4.93
C PHE A 375 3.75 3.68 3.66
N HIS A 376 3.31 4.14 2.48
CA HIS A 376 3.85 3.70 1.19
C HIS A 376 5.36 3.96 1.05
N LEU A 377 5.83 5.18 1.34
CA LEU A 377 7.25 5.52 1.29
C LEU A 377 8.08 4.72 2.31
N PRO A 378 7.82 4.80 3.63
CA PRO A 378 8.63 4.05 4.59
C PRO A 378 8.52 2.52 4.42
N ARG A 379 7.36 2.00 3.95
CA ARG A 379 7.22 0.57 3.58
C ARG A 379 8.12 0.22 2.42
N GLN A 380 8.16 1.04 1.37
CA GLN A 380 9.02 0.79 0.21
C GLN A 380 10.48 0.78 0.63
N GLU A 381 10.92 1.79 1.39
CA GLU A 381 12.31 1.89 1.85
C GLU A 381 12.68 0.70 2.75
N TRP A 382 11.82 0.38 3.72
CA TRP A 382 11.99 -0.80 4.57
C TRP A 382 12.05 -2.10 3.76
N TYR A 383 11.07 -2.33 2.89
CA TYR A 383 10.97 -3.58 2.13
C TYR A 383 12.17 -3.76 1.21
N CYS A 384 12.58 -2.71 0.51
CA CYS A 384 13.73 -2.77 -0.40
C CYS A 384 15.05 -2.98 0.37
N ALA A 385 15.23 -2.29 1.50
CA ALA A 385 16.40 -2.51 2.37
C ALA A 385 16.47 -3.96 2.87
N GLN A 386 15.35 -4.51 3.36
CA GLN A 386 15.26 -5.89 3.83
C GLN A 386 15.46 -6.90 2.72
N LEU A 387 14.84 -6.68 1.55
CA LEU A 387 14.99 -7.55 0.39
C LEU A 387 16.45 -7.66 -0.01
N LEU A 388 17.15 -6.53 -0.11
CA LEU A 388 18.54 -6.48 -0.54
C LEU A 388 19.52 -6.97 0.53
N SER A 389 19.26 -6.72 1.82
CA SER A 389 20.15 -7.18 2.91
C SER A 389 20.17 -8.70 3.02
N ASN A 390 19.08 -9.35 2.65
CA ASN A 390 18.93 -10.82 2.69
C ASN A 390 19.56 -11.55 1.49
N LEU A 391 20.11 -10.83 0.49
CA LEU A 391 20.69 -11.45 -0.70
C LEU A 391 22.08 -12.10 -0.49
N GLY A 392 22.69 -11.94 0.70
CA GLY A 392 23.95 -12.60 1.04
C GLY A 392 25.06 -12.34 0.02
N TYR A 393 25.62 -11.13 0.03
CA TYR A 393 26.65 -10.70 -0.93
C TYR A 393 28.04 -11.28 -0.66
#